data_AF-A0A520N983-F1
#
_entry.id   AF-A0A520N983-F1
#
_cell.length_a   1.000
_cell.length_b   1.000
_cell.length_c   1.000
_cell.angle_alpha   90.00
_cell.angle_beta   90.00
_cell.angle_gamma   90.00
#
_symmetry.space_group_name_H-M   'P 1'
#
loop_
_entity.id
_entity.type
_entity.pdbx_description
1 polymer ?
#
loop_
_entity_poly.entity_id
_entity_poly.type
_entity_poly.pdbx_seq_one_letter_code
_entity_poly.pdbx_strand_id
1 'polypeptide(L)'
;MSALINYTTLAFTTEFEMNEMVKHIDDTSKVWAPEMKKRGLKRFVCTRIWNKGDTFKLGILFEYDTKEAFQANVEYLDKHFNTLPKTKELMAFAKMEGSRGIAVFEV
;
A
#
# COMPACT_ATOMS: atom_id res chain seq x y z
N MET A 1 16.69 -10.23 2.21
CA MET A 1 16.63 -9.25 3.28
C MET A 1 16.19 -7.93 2.67
N SER A 2 15.05 -7.41 3.10
CA SER A 2 14.51 -6.12 2.68
C SER A 2 15.17 -5.03 3.52
N ALA A 3 15.85 -4.05 2.91
CA ALA A 3 16.49 -2.98 3.68
C ALA A 3 15.48 -1.93 4.17
N LEU A 4 14.39 -1.71 3.42
CA LEU A 4 13.39 -0.71 3.74
C LEU A 4 11.99 -1.29 3.76
N ILE A 5 11.21 -0.79 4.72
CA ILE A 5 9.80 -1.11 4.88
C ILE A 5 8.95 0.16 4.84
N ASN A 6 7.77 0.06 4.25
CA ASN A 6 6.70 1.02 4.42
C ASN A 6 5.43 0.28 4.85
N TYR A 7 4.89 0.66 6.01
CA TYR A 7 3.59 0.20 6.46
C TYR A 7 2.60 1.37 6.47
N THR A 8 1.63 1.33 5.58
CA THR A 8 0.58 2.34 5.46
C THR A 8 -0.71 1.79 6.03
N THR A 9 -1.35 2.52 6.94
CA THR A 9 -2.71 2.22 7.38
C THR A 9 -3.71 3.13 6.70
N LEU A 10 -4.82 2.55 6.24
CA LEU A 10 -5.97 3.28 5.69
C LEU A 10 -7.18 3.03 6.60
N ALA A 11 -7.84 4.09 7.05
CA ALA A 11 -9.06 4.01 7.85
C ALA A 11 -10.23 4.61 7.06
N PHE A 12 -11.34 3.88 7.02
CA PHE A 12 -12.57 4.23 6.29
C PHE A 12 -13.72 4.48 7.26
N THR A 13 -14.73 5.22 6.80
CA THR A 13 -15.94 5.51 7.59
C THR A 13 -16.89 4.32 7.57
N THR A 14 -16.93 3.58 6.46
CA THR A 14 -17.83 2.43 6.27
C THR A 14 -17.09 1.18 5.77
N GLU A 15 -17.67 0.00 6.03
CA GLU A 15 -17.15 -1.27 5.52
C GLU A 15 -17.19 -1.34 3.99
N PHE A 16 -18.22 -0.72 3.40
CA PHE A 16 -18.41 -0.68 1.96
C PHE A 16 -17.23 0.02 1.27
N GLU A 17 -16.83 1.21 1.74
CA GLU A 17 -15.67 1.95 1.20
C GLU A 17 -14.38 1.14 1.32
N MET A 18 -14.18 0.47 2.45
CA MET A 18 -13.01 -0.39 2.66
C MET A 18 -12.99 -1.56 1.68
N ASN A 19 -14.12 -2.24 1.48
CA ASN A 19 -14.22 -3.37 0.55
C ASN A 19 -14.03 -2.91 -0.91
N GLU A 20 -14.53 -1.74 -1.28
CA GLU A 20 -14.26 -1.12 -2.57
C GLU A 20 -12.77 -0.82 -2.76
N MET A 21 -12.07 -0.35 -1.73
CA MET A 21 -10.61 -0.19 -1.77
C MET A 21 -9.89 -1.53 -1.93
N VAL A 22 -10.28 -2.57 -1.20
CA VAL A 22 -9.68 -3.91 -1.34
C VAL A 22 -9.82 -4.42 -2.77
N LYS A 23 -11.03 -4.32 -3.33
CA LYS A 23 -11.31 -4.73 -4.72
C LYS A 23 -10.47 -3.93 -5.73
N HIS A 24 -10.44 -2.61 -5.57
CA HIS A 24 -9.68 -1.72 -6.45
C HIS A 24 -8.17 -2.02 -6.40
N ILE A 25 -7.63 -2.27 -5.21
CA ILE A 25 -6.23 -2.69 -5.04
C ILE A 25 -5.99 -4.05 -5.70
N ASP A 26 -6.86 -5.05 -5.49
CA ASP A 26 -6.71 -6.38 -6.10
C ASP A 26 -6.68 -6.29 -7.63
N ASP A 27 -7.63 -5.57 -8.22
CA ASP A 27 -7.77 -5.43 -9.66
C ASP A 27 -6.59 -4.69 -10.30
N THR A 28 -6.16 -3.58 -9.69
CA THR A 28 -5.07 -2.78 -10.23
C THR A 28 -3.69 -3.38 -9.96
N SER A 29 -3.51 -4.13 -8.87
CA SER A 29 -2.21 -4.72 -8.49
C SER A 29 -1.69 -5.73 -9.50
N LYS A 30 -2.60 -6.37 -10.24
CA LYS A 30 -2.28 -7.24 -11.38
C LYS A 30 -1.44 -6.52 -12.44
N VAL A 31 -1.52 -5.19 -12.52
CA VAL A 31 -0.76 -4.35 -13.45
C VAL A 31 0.45 -3.71 -12.77
N TRP A 32 0.24 -2.99 -11.66
CA TRP A 32 1.33 -2.20 -11.06
C TRP A 32 2.31 -3.06 -10.24
N ALA A 33 1.89 -4.17 -9.63
CA ALA A 33 2.77 -4.95 -8.76
C ALA A 33 3.92 -5.64 -9.52
N PRO A 34 3.71 -6.25 -10.72
CA PRO A 34 4.81 -6.74 -11.54
C PRO A 34 5.82 -5.65 -11.92
N GLU A 35 5.34 -4.45 -12.26
CA GLU A 35 6.20 -3.31 -12.58
C GLU A 35 6.99 -2.81 -11.37
N MET A 36 6.38 -2.81 -10.19
CA MET A 36 7.07 -2.48 -8.95
C MET A 36 8.15 -3.50 -8.60
N LYS A 37 7.90 -4.80 -8.82
CA LYS A 37 8.89 -5.86 -8.62
C LYS A 37 10.14 -5.66 -9.49
N LYS A 38 9.97 -5.25 -10.75
CA LYS A 38 11.10 -4.88 -11.64
C LYS A 38 11.95 -3.72 -11.10
N ARG A 39 11.38 -2.89 -10.22
CA ARG A 39 12.01 -1.73 -9.58
C ARG A 39 12.53 -2.03 -8.17
N GLY A 40 12.59 -3.29 -7.75
CA GLY A 40 13.15 -3.69 -6.46
C GLY A 40 12.15 -3.77 -5.29
N LEU A 41 10.83 -3.85 -5.58
CA LEU A 41 9.84 -4.28 -4.59
C LEU A 41 9.98 -5.79 -4.34
N LYS A 42 10.14 -6.18 -3.07
CA LYS A 42 10.16 -7.59 -2.64
C LYS A 42 8.77 -8.12 -2.34
N ARG A 43 8.02 -7.35 -1.57
CA ARG A 43 6.75 -7.79 -1.00
C ARG A 43 5.75 -6.66 -1.02
N PHE A 44 4.53 -7.00 -1.42
CA PHE A 44 3.34 -6.19 -1.21
C PHE A 44 2.30 -7.06 -0.51
N VAL A 45 1.71 -6.55 0.57
CA VAL A 45 0.63 -7.23 1.29
C VAL A 45 -0.41 -6.20 1.69
N CYS A 46 -1.68 -6.48 1.39
CA CYS A 46 -2.83 -5.74 1.93
C CYS A 46 -3.56 -6.64 2.93
N THR A 47 -3.81 -6.15 4.14
CA THR A 47 -4.41 -6.90 5.24
C THR A 47 -5.55 -6.11 5.88
N ARG A 48 -6.60 -6.79 6.34
CA ARG A 48 -7.63 -6.18 7.21
C ARG A 48 -7.16 -6.20 8.66
N ILE A 49 -7.23 -5.05 9.32
CA ILE A 49 -6.95 -4.92 10.76
C ILE A 49 -8.26 -5.20 11.51
N TRP A 50 -8.29 -6.26 12.32
CA TRP A 50 -9.51 -6.77 12.95
C TRP A 50 -9.61 -6.49 14.46
N ASN A 51 -8.50 -6.13 15.12
CA ASN A 51 -8.40 -6.06 16.57
C ASN A 51 -8.64 -4.66 17.16
N LYS A 52 -9.30 -3.76 16.41
CA LYS A 52 -9.53 -2.36 16.79
C LYS A 52 -11.02 -1.99 16.70
N GLY A 53 -11.88 -2.72 17.43
CA GLY A 53 -13.31 -2.39 17.60
C GLY A 53 -14.06 -2.08 16.28
N ASP A 54 -14.98 -1.11 16.32
CA ASP A 54 -15.76 -0.62 15.18
C ASP A 54 -14.93 0.24 14.21
N THR A 55 -13.79 -0.28 13.71
CA THR A 55 -12.98 0.42 12.71
C THR A 55 -12.80 -0.40 11.44
N PHE A 56 -13.06 0.23 10.30
CA PHE A 56 -12.80 -0.33 8.97
C PHE A 56 -11.39 0.09 8.55
N LYS A 57 -10.41 -0.77 8.81
CA LYS A 57 -9.00 -0.44 8.61
C LYS A 57 -8.26 -1.49 7.80
N LEU A 58 -7.41 -1.00 6.90
CA LEU A 58 -6.45 -1.79 6.15
C LEU A 58 -5.03 -1.44 6.57
N GLY A 59 -4.17 -2.45 6.58
CA GLY A 59 -2.73 -2.31 6.68
C GLY A 59 -2.08 -2.77 5.39
N ILE A 60 -1.24 -1.92 4.80
CA ILE A 60 -0.54 -2.17 3.55
C ILE A 60 0.96 -2.16 3.80
N LEU A 61 1.59 -3.30 3.61
CA LEU A 61 3.04 -3.48 3.73
C LEU A 61 3.68 -3.45 2.34
N PHE A 62 4.72 -2.64 2.20
CA PHE A 62 5.67 -2.69 1.10
C PHE A 62 7.08 -2.91 1.64
N GLU A 63 7.83 -3.77 0.97
CA GLU A 63 9.23 -4.05 1.30
C GLU A 63 10.13 -3.90 0.10
N TYR A 64 11.30 -3.28 0.30
CA TYR A 64 12.22 -2.92 -0.76
C TYR A 64 13.66 -3.32 -0.44
N ASP A 65 14.42 -3.64 -1.49
CA ASP A 65 15.86 -3.96 -1.36
C ASP A 65 16.70 -2.76 -0.94
N THR A 66 16.41 -1.57 -1.48
CA THR A 66 17.22 -0.37 -1.28
C THR A 66 16.37 0.90 -1.21
N LYS A 67 17.00 2.02 -0.87
CA LYS A 67 16.37 3.35 -0.89
C LYS A 67 15.99 3.79 -2.29
N GLU A 68 16.82 3.47 -3.27
CA GLU A 68 16.59 3.76 -4.69
C GLU A 68 15.38 2.96 -5.19
N ALA A 69 15.28 1.68 -4.81
CA ALA A 69 14.11 0.86 -5.12
C ALA A 69 12.83 1.45 -4.54
N PHE A 70 12.85 1.89 -3.27
CA PHE A 70 11.72 2.58 -2.66
C PHE A 70 11.33 3.84 -3.43
N GLN A 71 12.29 4.72 -3.74
CA GLN A 71 12.03 5.98 -4.45
C GLN A 71 11.47 5.75 -5.86
N ALA A 72 12.08 4.85 -6.63
CA ALA A 72 11.61 4.50 -7.98
C ALA A 72 10.17 3.95 -7.98
N ASN A 73 9.81 3.21 -6.93
CA ASN A 73 8.47 2.67 -6.75
C ASN A 73 7.44 3.74 -6.34
N VAL A 74 7.82 4.70 -5.49
CA VAL A 74 6.97 5.85 -5.15
C VAL A 74 6.66 6.66 -6.42
N GLU A 75 7.67 7.01 -7.20
CA GLU A 75 7.48 7.77 -8.45
C GLU A 75 6.60 7.03 -9.46
N TYR A 76 6.74 5.70 -9.54
CA TYR A 76 5.91 4.87 -10.41
C TYR A 76 4.45 4.87 -9.95
N LEU A 77 4.18 4.65 -8.65
CA LEU A 77 2.81 4.70 -8.13
C LEU A 77 2.16 6.07 -8.31
N ASP A 78 2.92 7.16 -8.11
CA ASP A 78 2.44 8.53 -8.28
C ASP A 78 1.98 8.83 -9.71
N LYS A 79 2.61 8.21 -10.71
CA LYS A 79 2.26 8.42 -12.13
C LYS A 79 1.15 7.49 -12.62
N HIS A 80 1.02 6.30 -12.02
CA HIS A 80 0.15 5.24 -12.56
C HIS A 80 -1.04 4.89 -11.67
N PHE A 81 -0.84 4.65 -10.37
CA PHE A 81 -1.92 4.22 -9.48
C PHE A 81 -2.65 5.43 -8.89
N ASN A 82 -1.90 6.42 -8.40
CA ASN A 82 -2.45 7.61 -7.73
C ASN A 82 -3.16 8.56 -8.70
N THR A 83 -2.93 8.41 -10.01
CA THR A 83 -3.59 9.20 -11.06
C THR A 83 -4.97 8.66 -11.43
N LEU A 84 -5.27 7.38 -11.15
CA LEU A 84 -6.54 6.76 -11.52
C LEU A 84 -7.71 7.47 -10.83
N PRO A 85 -8.82 7.77 -11.54
CA PRO A 85 -9.97 8.45 -10.95
C PRO A 85 -10.52 7.72 -9.71
N LYS A 86 -10.67 6.40 -9.79
CA LYS A 86 -11.18 5.59 -8.66
C LYS A 86 -10.23 5.57 -7.46
N THR A 87 -8.90 5.59 -7.69
CA THR A 87 -7.94 5.73 -6.58
C THR A 87 -8.14 7.05 -5.85
N LYS A 88 -8.25 8.16 -6.58
CA LYS A 88 -8.43 9.49 -5.98
C LYS A 88 -9.73 9.59 -5.19
N GLU A 89 -10.82 9.07 -5.75
CA GLU A 89 -12.12 8.98 -5.10
C GLU A 89 -12.03 8.21 -3.78
N LEU A 90 -11.53 6.97 -3.81
CA LEU A 90 -11.45 6.11 -2.63
C LEU A 90 -10.48 6.65 -1.57
N MET A 91 -9.38 7.29 -1.99
CA MET A 91 -8.43 7.93 -1.06
C MET A 91 -9.01 9.17 -0.39
N ALA A 92 -9.94 9.89 -1.02
CA ALA A 92 -10.59 11.05 -0.39
C ALA A 92 -11.45 10.65 0.81
N PHE A 93 -11.97 9.42 0.83
CA PHE A 93 -12.75 8.86 1.94
C PHE A 93 -11.89 8.16 3.00
N ALA A 94 -10.58 8.01 2.76
CA ALA A 94 -9.67 7.28 3.63
C ALA A 94 -8.77 8.23 4.42
N LYS A 95 -8.68 8.04 5.74
CA LYS A 95 -7.58 8.61 6.52
C LYS A 95 -6.35 7.72 6.39
N MET A 96 -5.26 8.27 5.86
CA MET A 96 -4.01 7.55 5.63
C MET A 96 -2.91 7.96 6.63
N GLU A 97 -2.21 6.97 7.19
CA GLU A 97 -1.01 7.17 8.01
C GLU A 97 0.09 6.23 7.52
N GLY A 98 1.25 6.77 7.14
CA GLY A 98 2.37 6.00 6.59
C GLY A 98 3.56 5.95 7.54
N SER A 99 4.06 4.75 7.80
CA SER A 99 5.26 4.51 8.63
C SER A 99 6.37 3.91 7.77
N ARG A 100 7.44 4.68 7.54
CA ARG A 100 8.59 4.27 6.72
C ARG A 100 9.80 4.05 7.62
N GLY A 101 10.54 2.97 7.40
CA GLY A 101 11.68 2.62 8.25
C GLY A 101 12.68 1.70 7.57
N ILE A 102 13.83 1.54 8.24
CA ILE A 102 14.88 0.59 7.88
C ILE A 102 14.60 -0.71 8.65
N ALA A 103 14.68 -1.85 7.96
CA ALA A 103 14.58 -3.14 8.63
C ALA A 103 15.80 -3.35 9.55
N VAL A 104 15.55 -3.60 10.83
CA VAL A 104 16.61 -3.83 11.83
C VAL A 104 16.89 -5.32 12.01
N PHE A 105 15.84 -6.15 11.93
CA PHE A 105 15.91 -7.59 12.09
C PHE A 105 15.00 -8.27 11.05
N GLU A 106 15.51 -9.33 10.42
CA GLU A 106 14.78 -10.22 9.51
C GLU A 106 15.39 -11.61 9.67
N VAL A 107 14.56 -12.62 9.96
CA VAL A 107 14.99 -14.00 10.28
C VAL A 107 14.48 -14.97 9.22
#